data_AF-A0A132MY32-F1
#
_entry.id   AF-A0A132MY32-F1
#
_cell.length_a   1.000
_cell.length_b   1.000
_cell.length_c   1.000
_cell.angle_alpha   90.00
_cell.angle_beta   90.00
_cell.angle_gamma   90.00
#
_symmetry.space_group_name_H-M   'P 1'
#
loop_
_entity.id
_entity.type
_entity.pdbx_description
1 polymer ?
#
loop_
_entity_poly.entity_id
_entity_poly.type
_entity_poly.pdbx_seq_one_letter_code
_entity_poly.pdbx_strand_id
1 'polypeptide(L)' 'MWFEGRISGVVDIPHACCSPVLPVAIFDFDVKPSATGLVVVDHGQRAISS' A
#
# COMPACT_ATOMS: atom_id res chain seq x y z
N MET A 1 -14.53 5.07 -6.40
CA MET A 1 -14.21 3.87 -5.59
C MET A 1 -13.26 4.36 -4.50
N TRP A 2 -13.69 4.35 -3.24
CA TRP A 2 -12.91 4.92 -2.12
C TRP A 2 -12.01 3.85 -1.48
N PHE A 3 -10.85 4.26 -0.99
CA PHE A 3 -9.94 3.40 -0.24
C PHE A 3 -10.39 3.31 1.22
N GLU A 4 -10.55 2.09 1.73
CA GLU A 4 -10.97 1.87 3.11
C GLU A 4 -9.79 1.43 3.98
N GLY A 5 -9.44 2.28 4.95
CA GLY A 5 -8.47 1.97 5.99
C GLY A 5 -9.19 1.46 7.23
N ARG A 6 -8.89 0.24 7.68
CA ARG A 6 -9.43 -0.29 8.95
C ARG A 6 -8.42 -0.04 10.07
N ILE A 7 -8.86 0.57 11.18
CA ILE A 7 -8.02 0.70 12.37
C ILE A 7 -8.06 -0.66 13.09
N SER A 8 -6.91 -1.34 13.17
CA SER A 8 -6.78 -2.67 13.78
C SER A 8 -6.69 -2.62 15.30
N GLY A 9 -6.37 -1.45 15.87
CA GLY A 9 -6.33 -1.22 17.30
C GLY A 9 -5.39 -0.07 17.66
N VAL A 10 -5.65 0.58 18.79
CA VAL A 10 -4.68 1.45 19.44
C VAL A 10 -3.97 0.59 20.48
N VAL A 11 -2.66 0.36 20.30
CA VAL A 11 -1.90 -0.59 21.14
C VAL A 11 -0.99 0.14 22.10
N ASP A 12 -0.50 1.33 21.75
CA ASP A 12 0.27 2.22 22.62
C ASP A 12 -0.05 3.66 22.24
N ILE A 13 -0.30 4.58 23.17
CA ILE A 13 -0.32 6.01 22.83
C ILE A 13 1.13 6.42 22.57
N PRO A 14 1.54 6.89 21.37
CA PRO A 14 0.74 7.43 20.25
C PRO A 14 0.60 6.55 18.98
N HIS A 15 0.98 5.27 19.03
CA HIS A 15 0.95 4.33 17.91
C HIS A 15 -0.42 3.64 17.75
N ALA A 16 -1.16 4.05 16.71
CA ALA A 16 -2.31 3.31 16.20
C ALA A 16 -1.87 2.33 15.09
N CYS A 17 -2.32 1.08 15.17
CA CYS A 17 -2.12 0.13 14.08
C CYS A 17 -3.30 0.23 13.11
N CYS A 18 -3.02 0.62 11.87
CA CYS A 18 -4.00 0.72 10.79
C CYS A 18 -3.65 -0.29 9.69
N SER A 19 -4.64 -1.07 9.25
CA SER A 19 -4.52 -2.04 8.18
C SER A 19 -5.34 -1.54 6.97
N PRO A 20 -4.72 -0.80 6.03
CA PRO A 20 -5.37 -0.44 4.79
C PRO A 20 -5.53 -1.66 3.89
N VAL A 21 -6.68 -1.77 3.23
CA VAL A 21 -6.90 -2.80 2.21
C VAL A 21 -6.61 -2.18 0.85
N LEU A 22 -5.58 -2.71 0.17
CA LEU A 22 -5.20 -2.31 -1.18
C LEU A 22 -5.70 -3.36 -2.17
N PRO A 23 -6.75 -3.08 -2.95
CA PRO A 23 -7.25 -4.03 -3.92
C PRO A 23 -6.27 -4.18 -5.08
N VAL A 24 -5.84 -5.41 -5.35
CA VAL A 24 -4.86 -5.74 -6.41
C VAL A 24 -5.34 -5.33 -7.80
N ALA A 25 -6.66 -5.25 -8.02
CA ALA A 25 -7.27 -4.92 -9.31
C ALA A 25 -7.01 -3.48 -9.80
N ILE A 26 -6.40 -2.62 -8.99
CA ILE A 26 -5.98 -1.27 -9.43
C ILE A 26 -4.64 -1.27 -10.16
N PHE A 27 -3.88 -2.37 -10.09
CA PHE A 27 -2.58 -2.50 -10.72
C PHE A 27 -2.72 -3.25 -12.05
N ASP A 28 -2.08 -2.75 -13.10
CA ASP A 28 -2.00 -3.40 -14.41
C ASP A 28 -1.00 -4.59 -14.43
N PHE A 29 -0.44 -4.95 -13.28
CA PHE A 29 0.58 -5.99 -13.11
C PHE A 29 0.35 -6.78 -11.81
N ASP A 30 0.89 -8.00 -11.72
CA ASP A 30 0.75 -8.84 -10.52
C ASP A 30 1.63 -8.31 -9.38
N VAL A 31 0.99 -7.82 -8.32
CA VAL A 31 1.65 -7.29 -7.11
C VAL A 31 1.71 -8.31 -5.97
N LYS A 32 1.31 -9.56 -6.20
CA LYS A 32 1.34 -10.59 -5.15
C LYS A 32 2.79 -10.95 -4.80
N PRO A 33 3.08 -11.25 -3.52
CA PRO A 33 4.39 -11.75 -3.12
C PRO A 33 4.75 -13.02 -3.92
N SER A 34 5.92 -13.03 -4.55
CA SER A 34 6.45 -14.20 -5.27
C SER A 34 7.82 -14.60 -4.72
N ALA A 35 8.18 -15.88 -4.84
CA ALA A 35 9.48 -16.41 -4.38
C ALA A 35 10.68 -15.84 -5.14
N THR A 36 10.44 -15.25 -6.31
CA THR A 36 11.43 -14.66 -7.22
C THR A 36 11.99 -13.32 -6.76
N GLY A 37 11.51 -12.78 -5.63
CA GLY A 37 11.98 -11.51 -5.06
C GLY A 37 11.18 -10.29 -5.54
N LEU A 38 11.63 -9.12 -5.10
CA LEU A 38 11.02 -7.83 -5.46
C LEU A 38 11.42 -7.43 -6.88
N VAL A 39 10.42 -7.12 -7.71
CA VAL A 39 10.66 -6.49 -9.01
C VAL A 39 10.61 -4.98 -8.81
N VAL A 40 11.74 -4.31 -9.05
CA VAL A 40 11.81 -2.84 -9.00
C VAL A 40 11.32 -2.30 -10.34
N VAL A 41 10.20 -1.58 -10.31
CA VAL A 41 9.64 -0.89 -11.49
C VAL A 41 9.70 0.61 -11.22
N ASP A 42 10.40 1.34 -12.08
CA ASP A 42 10.37 2.80 -12.07
C ASP A 42 9.10 3.28 -12.77
N HIS A 43 8.18 3.87 -12.01
CA HIS A 43 6.92 4.40 -12.52
C HIS A 43 7.04 5.88 -12.97
N GLY A 44 8.25 6.41 -13.06
CA GLY A 44 8.50 7.75 -13.57
C GLY A 44 8.13 8.84 -12.56
N GLN A 45 7.51 9.91 -13.05
CA GLN A 45 7.42 11.21 -12.38
C GLN A 45 6.74 11.13 -10.99
N ARG A 46 7.53 11.41 -9.96
CA ARG A 46 7.08 11.61 -8.57
C ARG A 46 6.26 12.90 -8.50
N ALA A 47 5.16 12.90 -7.75
CA ALA A 47 4.43 14.14 -7.46
C ALA A 47 5.37 15.10 -6.71
N ILE A 48 5.90 16.09 -7.42
CA ILE A 48 6.61 17.21 -6.83
C ILE A 48 5.55 18.11 -6.18
N SER A 49 5.52 18.14 -4.85
CA SER A 49 4.81 19.21 -4.16
C SER A 49 5.48 20.52 -4.57
N SER A 50 4.69 21.45 -5.10
CA SER A 50 5.09 22.86 -5.17
C SER A 50 5.20 23.45 -3.77
#